data_AF-A0A4R4FDB8-F1
#
_entry.id   AF-A0A4R4FDB8-F1
#
_cell.length_a   1.000
_cell.length_b   1.000
_cell.length_c   1.000
_cell.angle_alpha   90.00
_cell.angle_beta   90.00
_cell.angle_gamma   90.00
#
_symmetry.space_group_name_H-M   'P 1'
#
loop_
_entity.id
_entity.type
_entity.pdbx_description
1 polymer ?
#
loop_
_entity_poly.entity_id
_entity_poly.type
_entity_poly.pdbx_seq_one_letter_code
_entity_poly.pdbx_strand_id
1 'polypeptide(L)'
;MKGKVVVVGLGHLGAHVMQMLALRGIADEVVGIDYNNEKEYGETRDLADMAAYLPKQCKIRSGSYRDLKDAEVLVITASGRICDEDRLKELDGSIAVIDRIIPEIQKNKFSGIAAVLTNPCDLAAYYLDRKIGAQVKAGGANLDGQLTREQMQEIERDTIEAACMIALSKGSTEFGIGMAATELIKAICGDENRVLPCSVNPEGYYGQDGCFASIPCIVSKNGARPLPEMEMTEQEAERFQASCDMLRKIIREKFV
;
A
#
# COMPACT_ATOMS: atom_id res chain seq x y z
N MET A 1 9.36 16.17 -15.54
CA MET A 1 9.36 15.90 -14.08
C MET A 1 9.50 14.40 -13.93
N LYS A 2 10.40 13.95 -13.06
CA LYS A 2 10.53 12.52 -12.73
C LYS A 2 9.82 12.31 -11.39
N GLY A 3 9.09 11.21 -11.21
CA GLY A 3 8.41 10.88 -9.97
C GLY A 3 7.09 11.65 -9.75
N LYS A 4 6.20 11.71 -10.75
CA LYS A 4 4.80 12.11 -10.49
C LYS A 4 4.10 10.99 -9.72
N VAL A 5 3.59 11.30 -8.54
CA VAL A 5 2.80 10.39 -7.71
C VAL A 5 1.37 10.92 -7.58
N VAL A 6 0.38 10.07 -7.85
CA VAL A 6 -1.03 10.40 -7.66
C VAL A 6 -1.55 9.64 -6.43
N VAL A 7 -2.12 10.33 -5.46
CA VAL A 7 -2.69 9.74 -4.24
C VAL A 7 -4.21 9.86 -4.28
N VAL A 8 -4.91 8.73 -4.28
CA VAL A 8 -6.38 8.63 -4.27
C VAL A 8 -6.87 8.25 -2.88
N GLY A 9 -7.63 9.17 -2.27
CA GLY A 9 -8.07 9.14 -0.88
C GLY A 9 -7.13 9.96 -0.01
N LEU A 10 -7.63 11.05 0.56
CA LEU A 10 -6.83 11.99 1.36
C LEU A 10 -7.22 11.98 2.83
N GLY A 11 -7.61 10.81 3.37
CA GLY A 11 -7.71 10.62 4.83
C GLY A 11 -6.33 10.82 5.51
N HIS A 12 -6.25 10.60 6.83
CA HIS A 12 -4.99 10.78 7.57
C HIS A 12 -3.78 10.10 6.90
N LEU A 13 -3.97 8.88 6.38
CA LEU A 13 -2.91 8.16 5.67
C LEU A 13 -2.51 8.81 4.34
N GLY A 14 -3.47 9.10 3.46
CA GLY A 14 -3.18 9.68 2.15
C GLY A 14 -2.48 11.03 2.25
N ALA A 15 -2.97 11.91 3.13
CA ALA A 15 -2.34 13.20 3.40
C ALA A 15 -0.92 13.04 3.97
N HIS A 16 -0.73 12.10 4.91
CA HIS A 16 0.59 11.83 5.48
C HIS A 16 1.57 11.24 4.46
N VAL A 17 1.12 10.35 3.56
CA VAL A 17 1.96 9.85 2.46
C VAL A 17 2.38 11.00 1.54
N MET A 18 1.46 11.89 1.15
CA MET A 18 1.81 13.07 0.35
C MET A 18 2.87 13.94 1.04
N GLN A 19 2.70 14.18 2.34
CA GLN A 19 3.64 14.93 3.16
C GLN A 19 5.03 14.27 3.16
N MET A 20 5.11 12.97 3.39
CA MET A 20 6.37 12.23 3.49
C MET A 20 7.11 12.14 2.17
N LEU A 21 6.40 11.99 1.06
CA LEU A 21 6.98 12.03 -0.29
C LEU A 21 7.64 13.38 -0.58
N ALA A 22 7.00 14.47 -0.18
CA ALA A 22 7.53 15.82 -0.32
C ALA A 22 8.73 16.08 0.61
N LEU A 23 8.58 15.82 1.91
CA LEU A 23 9.62 16.05 2.92
C LEU A 23 10.93 15.31 2.59
N ARG A 24 10.82 14.09 2.07
CA ARG A 24 11.97 13.26 1.72
C ARG A 24 12.46 13.47 0.29
N GLY A 25 11.83 14.38 -0.46
CA GLY A 25 12.22 14.70 -1.81
C GLY A 25 12.10 13.53 -2.79
N ILE A 26 11.15 12.62 -2.56
CA ILE A 26 10.98 11.40 -3.36
C ILE A 26 10.28 11.72 -4.69
N ALA A 27 9.26 12.59 -4.66
CA ALA A 27 8.47 12.97 -5.82
C ALA A 27 8.75 14.43 -6.24
N ASP A 28 8.76 14.70 -7.55
CA ASP A 28 8.80 16.08 -8.07
C ASP A 28 7.39 16.70 -8.11
N GLU A 29 6.33 15.88 -8.24
CA GLU A 29 4.93 16.31 -8.12
C GLU A 29 4.08 15.23 -7.45
N VAL A 30 3.27 15.68 -6.50
CA VAL A 30 2.30 14.85 -5.81
C VAL A 30 0.91 15.44 -6.03
N VAL A 31 0.02 14.64 -6.63
CA VAL A 31 -1.35 15.03 -6.94
C VAL A 31 -2.30 14.31 -6.00
N GLY A 32 -3.08 15.06 -5.24
CA GLY A 32 -4.13 14.51 -4.38
C GLY A 32 -5.47 14.45 -5.10
N ILE A 33 -6.20 13.35 -4.91
CA ILE A 33 -7.57 13.15 -5.40
C ILE A 33 -8.41 12.60 -4.26
N ASP A 34 -9.52 13.25 -3.92
CA ASP A 34 -10.52 12.75 -2.97
C ASP A 34 -11.93 13.00 -3.52
N TYR A 35 -12.92 12.20 -3.10
CA TYR A 35 -14.31 12.45 -3.47
C TYR A 35 -14.87 13.70 -2.77
N ASN A 36 -14.29 14.05 -1.63
CA ASN A 36 -14.60 15.28 -0.90
C ASN A 36 -13.65 16.40 -1.36
N ASN A 37 -14.10 17.19 -2.33
CA ASN A 37 -13.33 18.27 -2.94
C ASN A 37 -12.90 19.37 -1.94
N GLU A 38 -13.71 19.64 -0.90
CA GLU A 38 -13.35 20.65 0.11
C GLU A 38 -12.18 20.18 0.96
N LYS A 39 -12.23 18.91 1.39
CA LYS A 39 -11.14 18.28 2.12
C LYS A 39 -9.90 18.11 1.24
N GLU A 40 -10.07 17.71 -0.02
CA GLU A 40 -8.98 17.61 -0.99
C GLU A 40 -8.24 18.94 -1.15
N TYR A 41 -9.00 20.01 -1.36
CA TYR A 41 -8.44 21.35 -1.48
C TYR A 41 -7.72 21.77 -0.19
N GLY A 42 -8.33 21.53 0.98
CA GLY A 42 -7.72 21.86 2.27
C GLY A 42 -6.37 21.16 2.48
N GLU A 43 -6.34 19.83 2.36
CA GLU A 43 -5.13 19.03 2.55
C GLU A 43 -4.03 19.41 1.55
N THR A 44 -4.37 19.52 0.26
CA THR A 44 -3.37 19.81 -0.76
C THR A 44 -2.86 21.25 -0.69
N ARG A 45 -3.69 22.22 -0.30
CA ARG A 45 -3.28 23.62 -0.12
C ARG A 45 -2.33 23.77 1.06
N ASP A 46 -2.64 23.15 2.20
CA ASP A 46 -1.79 23.20 3.40
C ASP A 46 -0.43 22.53 3.15
N LEU A 47 -0.45 21.36 2.50
CA LEU A 47 0.79 20.69 2.07
C LEU A 47 1.59 21.51 1.05
N ALA A 48 0.93 22.24 0.15
CA ALA A 48 1.61 23.12 -0.81
C ALA A 48 2.28 24.31 -0.11
N ASP A 49 1.67 24.86 0.95
CA ASP A 49 2.30 25.89 1.77
C ASP A 49 3.50 25.34 2.54
N MET A 50 3.44 24.09 3.04
CA MET A 50 4.61 23.38 3.59
C MET A 50 5.72 23.21 2.54
N ALA A 51 5.37 22.84 1.31
CA ALA A 51 6.32 22.55 0.24
C ALA A 51 7.24 23.75 -0.09
N ALA A 52 6.80 24.98 0.16
CA ALA A 52 7.60 26.19 -0.04
C ALA A 52 8.83 26.28 0.88
N TYR A 53 8.85 25.54 1.99
CA TYR A 53 9.94 25.54 2.97
C TYR A 53 10.88 24.34 2.81
N LEU A 54 10.63 23.46 1.84
CA LEU A 54 11.41 22.23 1.68
C LEU A 54 12.71 22.47 0.89
N PRO A 55 13.80 21.75 1.22
CA PRO A 55 15.07 21.88 0.53
C PRO A 55 15.02 21.39 -0.93
N LYS A 56 14.18 20.38 -1.21
CA LYS A 56 13.86 19.93 -2.56
C LYS A 56 12.44 20.36 -2.90
N GLN A 57 12.28 21.07 -4.02
CA GLN A 57 10.96 21.49 -4.47
C GLN A 57 10.13 20.28 -4.90
N CYS A 58 8.91 20.21 -4.37
CA CYS A 58 7.89 19.24 -4.74
C CYS A 58 6.61 20.00 -5.03
N LYS A 59 6.04 19.84 -6.22
CA LYS A 59 4.76 20.47 -6.58
C LYS A 59 3.61 19.65 -5.99
N ILE A 60 2.86 20.24 -5.07
CA ILE A 60 1.69 19.60 -4.45
C ILE A 60 0.41 20.32 -4.89
N ARG A 61 -0.61 19.57 -5.30
CA ARG A 61 -1.91 20.14 -5.69
C ARG A 61 -3.05 19.11 -5.72
N SER A 62 -4.28 19.61 -5.66
CA SER A 62 -5.47 18.93 -6.16
C SER A 62 -5.35 18.54 -7.64
N GLY A 63 -6.05 17.49 -8.04
CA GLY A 63 -6.07 17.03 -9.42
C GLY A 63 -7.30 16.23 -9.80
N SER A 64 -7.15 15.43 -10.85
CA SER A 64 -8.20 14.54 -11.33
C SER A 64 -7.59 13.26 -11.87
N TYR A 65 -8.41 12.24 -12.16
CA TYR A 65 -7.91 11.01 -12.75
C TYR A 65 -7.18 11.19 -14.10
N ARG A 66 -7.31 12.35 -14.76
CA ARG A 66 -6.49 12.71 -15.94
C ARG A 66 -4.99 12.77 -15.65
N ASP A 67 -4.64 13.09 -14.40
CA ASP A 67 -3.26 13.13 -13.92
C ASP A 67 -2.61 11.75 -13.83
N LEU A 68 -3.39 10.66 -13.97
CA LEU A 68 -2.86 9.30 -14.06
C LEU A 68 -2.09 9.04 -15.36
N LYS A 69 -2.34 9.81 -16.43
CA LYS A 69 -1.77 9.53 -17.76
C LYS A 69 -0.25 9.45 -17.77
N ASP A 70 0.41 10.29 -16.97
CA ASP A 70 1.86 10.40 -16.86
C ASP A 70 2.34 10.22 -15.40
N ALA A 71 1.52 9.58 -14.56
CA ALA A 71 1.89 9.20 -13.21
C ALA A 71 2.80 7.96 -13.22
N GLU A 72 3.89 8.00 -12.44
CA GLU A 72 4.76 6.84 -12.23
C GLU A 72 4.19 5.90 -11.17
N VAL A 73 3.59 6.48 -10.13
CA VAL A 73 2.97 5.73 -9.04
C VAL A 73 1.56 6.26 -8.76
N LEU A 74 0.61 5.33 -8.64
CA LEU A 74 -0.73 5.56 -8.12
C LEU A 74 -0.80 4.96 -6.71
N VAL A 75 -0.99 5.78 -5.69
CA VAL A 75 -1.25 5.35 -4.32
C VAL A 75 -2.74 5.34 -4.07
N ILE A 76 -3.30 4.21 -3.64
CA ILE A 76 -4.72 4.08 -3.29
C ILE A 76 -4.80 3.87 -1.77
N THR A 77 -5.32 4.87 -1.08
CA THR A 77 -5.63 4.79 0.35
C THR A 77 -7.12 4.99 0.62
N ALA A 78 -7.91 5.23 -0.44
CA ALA A 78 -9.35 5.35 -0.35
C ALA A 78 -9.97 4.00 0.02
N SER A 79 -10.75 3.99 1.09
CA SER A 79 -11.46 2.81 1.59
C SER A 79 -12.93 3.14 1.80
N GLY A 80 -13.75 2.09 1.92
CA GLY A 80 -15.08 2.24 2.50
C GLY A 80 -15.03 2.60 3.99
N ARG A 81 -16.19 2.59 4.64
CA ARG A 81 -16.27 2.79 6.09
C ARG A 81 -15.49 1.68 6.80
N ILE A 82 -14.50 2.06 7.61
CA ILE A 82 -13.76 1.11 8.45
C ILE A 82 -14.76 0.52 9.45
N CYS A 83 -14.90 -0.81 9.44
CA CYS A 83 -15.81 -1.55 10.30
C CYS A 83 -14.98 -2.45 11.21
N ASP A 84 -14.70 -2.01 12.43
CA ASP A 84 -13.78 -2.69 13.36
C ASP A 84 -14.21 -4.13 13.72
N GLU A 85 -15.49 -4.47 13.55
CA GLU A 85 -16.05 -5.76 13.95
C GLU A 85 -16.15 -6.79 12.81
N ASP A 86 -16.10 -6.38 11.53
CA ASP A 86 -16.42 -7.25 10.39
C ASP A 86 -15.51 -6.99 9.17
N ARG A 87 -14.38 -7.72 9.13
CA ARG A 87 -13.37 -7.63 8.05
C ARG A 87 -13.96 -7.88 6.65
N LEU A 88 -15.03 -8.66 6.54
CA LEU A 88 -15.67 -8.93 5.24
C LEU A 88 -16.49 -7.74 4.75
N LYS A 89 -17.14 -6.99 5.65
CA LYS A 89 -17.82 -5.74 5.29
C LYS A 89 -16.84 -4.62 4.95
N GLU A 90 -15.72 -4.54 5.66
CA GLU A 90 -14.65 -3.60 5.31
C GLU A 90 -14.14 -3.87 3.88
N LEU A 91 -13.92 -5.14 3.55
CA LEU A 91 -13.54 -5.58 2.21
C LEU A 91 -14.57 -5.15 1.15
N ASP A 92 -15.87 -5.36 1.39
CA ASP A 92 -16.93 -4.96 0.45
C ASP A 92 -16.91 -3.45 0.18
N GLY A 93 -16.69 -2.64 1.23
CA GLY A 93 -16.54 -1.19 1.10
C GLY A 93 -15.31 -0.79 0.28
N SER A 94 -14.18 -1.45 0.51
CA SER A 94 -12.93 -1.22 -0.24
C SER A 94 -13.05 -1.62 -1.71
N ILE A 95 -13.69 -2.75 -2.01
CA ILE A 95 -13.98 -3.19 -3.37
C ILE A 95 -14.86 -2.17 -4.09
N ALA A 96 -15.93 -1.68 -3.45
CA ALA A 96 -16.83 -0.70 -4.05
C ALA A 96 -16.11 0.62 -4.42
N VAL A 97 -15.10 1.01 -3.65
CA VAL A 97 -14.23 2.15 -4.00
C VAL A 97 -13.32 1.81 -5.17
N ILE A 98 -12.66 0.65 -5.15
CA ILE A 98 -11.79 0.20 -6.23
C ILE A 98 -12.55 0.09 -7.57
N ASP A 99 -13.77 -0.44 -7.56
CA ASP A 99 -14.63 -0.54 -8.75
C ASP A 99 -14.95 0.82 -9.38
N ARG A 100 -14.95 1.90 -8.60
CA ARG A 100 -15.11 3.27 -9.12
C ARG A 100 -13.82 3.83 -9.70
N ILE A 101 -12.66 3.40 -9.19
CA ILE A 101 -11.34 3.86 -9.62
C ILE A 101 -10.90 3.14 -10.90
N ILE A 102 -11.18 1.84 -11.04
CA ILE A 102 -10.76 1.01 -12.19
C ILE A 102 -11.11 1.64 -13.55
N PRO A 103 -12.36 2.08 -13.83
CA PRO A 103 -12.69 2.69 -15.11
C PRO A 103 -11.88 3.94 -15.40
N GLU A 104 -11.56 4.73 -14.38
CA GLU A 104 -10.75 5.94 -14.52
C GLU A 104 -9.27 5.60 -14.76
N ILE A 105 -8.73 4.54 -14.14
CA ILE A 105 -7.38 4.03 -14.46
C ILE A 105 -7.30 3.64 -15.95
N GLN A 106 -8.26 2.82 -16.41
CA GLN A 106 -8.29 2.32 -17.79
C GLN A 106 -8.47 3.45 -18.81
N LYS A 107 -9.43 4.35 -18.56
CA LYS A 107 -9.74 5.51 -19.41
C LYS A 107 -8.57 6.45 -19.57
N ASN A 108 -7.81 6.69 -18.50
CA ASN A 108 -6.64 7.58 -18.51
C ASN A 108 -5.35 6.85 -18.92
N LYS A 109 -5.42 5.55 -19.22
CA LYS A 109 -4.32 4.72 -19.71
C LYS A 109 -3.10 4.75 -18.78
N PHE A 110 -3.35 4.70 -17.48
CA PHE A 110 -2.30 4.58 -16.49
C PHE A 110 -1.44 3.34 -16.79
N SER A 111 -0.13 3.53 -16.84
CA SER A 111 0.85 2.46 -17.09
C SER A 111 1.94 2.40 -16.03
N GLY A 112 1.78 3.13 -14.92
CA GLY A 112 2.68 3.12 -13.78
C GLY A 112 2.37 1.99 -12.81
N ILE A 113 2.85 2.15 -11.58
CA ILE A 113 2.76 1.15 -10.51
C ILE A 113 1.71 1.58 -9.49
N ALA A 114 0.83 0.66 -9.07
CA ALA A 114 -0.27 0.96 -8.16
C ALA A 114 -0.02 0.42 -6.74
N ALA A 115 0.34 1.30 -5.81
CA ALA A 115 0.50 1.03 -4.38
C ALA A 115 -0.85 1.07 -3.64
N VAL A 116 -1.38 -0.10 -3.32
CA VAL A 116 -2.66 -0.25 -2.61
C VAL A 116 -2.41 -0.36 -1.11
N LEU A 117 -2.84 0.65 -0.35
CA LEU A 117 -2.76 0.70 1.12
C LEU A 117 -4.12 0.47 1.79
N THR A 118 -5.19 0.36 1.00
CA THR A 118 -6.55 0.12 1.47
C THR A 118 -6.71 -1.27 2.06
N ASN A 119 -7.24 -1.37 3.28
CA ASN A 119 -7.46 -2.66 3.94
C ASN A 119 -8.76 -3.36 3.48
N PRO A 120 -8.79 -4.71 3.53
CA PRO A 120 -7.65 -5.61 3.69
C PRO A 120 -6.72 -5.57 2.46
N CYS A 121 -5.45 -5.21 2.65
CA CYS A 121 -4.55 -4.82 1.56
C CYS A 121 -4.22 -5.96 0.59
N ASP A 122 -4.02 -7.19 1.08
CA ASP A 122 -3.75 -8.35 0.22
C ASP A 122 -4.92 -8.65 -0.74
N LEU A 123 -6.15 -8.57 -0.24
CA LEU A 123 -7.36 -8.85 -1.01
C LEU A 123 -7.70 -7.70 -1.97
N ALA A 124 -7.55 -6.45 -1.51
CA ALA A 124 -7.72 -5.27 -2.35
C ALA A 124 -6.70 -5.24 -3.51
N ALA A 125 -5.44 -5.58 -3.22
CA ALA A 125 -4.38 -5.69 -4.22
C ALA A 125 -4.66 -6.83 -5.21
N TYR A 126 -5.03 -8.02 -4.72
CA TYR A 126 -5.43 -9.15 -5.57
C TYR A 126 -6.58 -8.77 -6.50
N TYR A 127 -7.61 -8.11 -5.97
CA TYR A 127 -8.78 -7.71 -6.74
C TYR A 127 -8.42 -6.71 -7.85
N LEU A 128 -7.63 -5.69 -7.52
CA LEU A 128 -7.18 -4.70 -8.50
C LEU A 128 -6.32 -5.36 -9.60
N ASP A 129 -5.35 -6.18 -9.23
CA ASP A 129 -4.48 -6.89 -10.18
C ASP A 129 -5.30 -7.75 -11.15
N ARG A 130 -6.26 -8.53 -10.65
CA ARG A 130 -7.14 -9.36 -11.50
C ARG A 130 -7.95 -8.56 -12.52
N LYS A 131 -8.27 -7.29 -12.23
CA LYS A 131 -9.09 -6.45 -13.11
C LYS A 131 -8.27 -5.71 -14.17
N ILE A 132 -7.04 -5.31 -13.84
CA ILE A 132 -6.26 -4.40 -14.69
C ILE A 132 -4.77 -4.76 -14.85
N GLY A 133 -4.31 -5.87 -14.29
CA GLY A 133 -2.89 -6.27 -14.32
C GLY A 133 -1.98 -5.29 -13.58
N ALA A 134 -2.49 -4.64 -12.53
CA ALA A 134 -1.78 -3.62 -11.77
C ALA A 134 -0.67 -4.23 -10.92
N GLN A 135 0.55 -3.75 -11.13
CA GLN A 135 1.68 -4.11 -10.28
C GLN A 135 1.75 -3.16 -9.05
N VAL A 136 1.61 -3.72 -7.84
CA VAL A 136 2.42 -3.50 -6.58
C VAL A 136 1.91 -2.61 -5.42
N LYS A 137 1.33 -3.29 -4.39
CA LYS A 137 1.88 -3.62 -3.03
C LYS A 137 2.07 -2.56 -1.93
N ALA A 138 2.03 -2.99 -0.65
CA ALA A 138 2.82 -2.52 0.52
C ALA A 138 2.63 -3.46 1.74
N GLY A 139 3.69 -3.74 2.52
CA GLY A 139 3.54 -4.26 3.89
C GLY A 139 4.81 -4.78 4.54
N GLY A 140 5.27 -4.15 5.64
CA GLY A 140 6.25 -4.69 6.61
C GLY A 140 7.59 -3.94 6.69
N ALA A 141 8.14 -3.87 7.90
CA ALA A 141 9.48 -3.34 8.17
C ALA A 141 10.50 -4.49 8.26
N ASN A 142 11.71 -4.30 7.72
CA ASN A 142 12.83 -5.21 7.98
C ASN A 142 13.32 -4.98 9.41
N LEU A 143 13.34 -6.05 10.22
CA LEU A 143 14.08 -6.10 11.47
C LEU A 143 15.19 -7.13 11.32
N ASP A 144 16.42 -6.66 11.14
CA ASP A 144 17.63 -7.51 11.18
C ASP A 144 18.13 -7.65 12.62
N GLY A 145 18.39 -8.88 13.07
CA GLY A 145 19.40 -9.18 14.09
C GLY A 145 18.93 -9.73 15.45
N GLN A 146 19.38 -10.97 15.74
CA GLN A 146 19.56 -11.62 17.06
C GLN A 146 18.50 -11.36 18.14
N LEU A 147 17.29 -11.88 17.93
CA LEU A 147 16.24 -11.94 18.95
C LEU A 147 16.10 -13.38 19.46
N THR A 148 15.91 -13.56 20.77
CA THR A 148 15.52 -14.87 21.32
C THR A 148 14.10 -15.23 20.86
N ARG A 149 13.73 -16.52 20.91
CA ARG A 149 12.35 -16.94 20.58
C ARG A 149 11.29 -16.21 21.40
N GLU A 150 11.55 -15.97 22.68
CA GLU A 150 10.65 -15.22 23.57
C GLU A 150 10.53 -13.76 23.13
N GLN A 151 11.65 -13.10 22.81
CA GLN A 151 11.63 -11.73 22.30
C GLN A 151 10.91 -11.62 20.96
N MET A 152 11.08 -12.59 20.05
CA MET A 152 10.35 -12.63 18.78
C MET A 152 8.84 -12.79 18.98
N GLN A 153 8.43 -13.65 19.91
CA GLN A 153 7.00 -13.85 20.22
C GLN A 153 6.38 -12.61 20.89
N GLU A 154 7.12 -11.96 21.79
CA GLU A 154 6.69 -10.71 22.41
C GLU A 154 6.59 -9.59 21.38
N ILE A 155 7.60 -9.41 20.53
CA ILE A 155 7.56 -8.44 19.44
C ILE A 155 6.42 -8.74 18.46
N GLU A 156 6.17 -10.00 18.12
CA GLU A 156 5.06 -10.40 17.26
C GLU A 156 3.72 -10.00 17.87
N ARG A 157 3.48 -10.35 19.14
CA ARG A 157 2.27 -9.99 19.87
C ARG A 157 2.11 -8.48 19.96
N ASP A 158 3.15 -7.79 20.41
CA ASP A 158 3.14 -6.34 20.58
C ASP A 158 2.94 -5.62 19.24
N THR A 159 3.48 -6.13 18.13
CA THR A 159 3.28 -5.56 16.79
C THR A 159 1.83 -5.68 16.34
N ILE A 160 1.19 -6.83 16.57
CA ILE A 160 -0.22 -7.05 16.22
C ILE A 160 -1.13 -6.18 17.09
N GLU A 161 -0.87 -6.13 18.40
CA GLU A 161 -1.70 -5.37 19.36
C GLU A 161 -1.50 -3.86 19.24
N ALA A 162 -0.27 -3.40 18.93
CA ALA A 162 0.05 -1.97 18.83
C ALA A 162 -0.81 -1.26 17.79
N ALA A 163 -1.05 -1.86 16.62
CA ALA A 163 -1.89 -1.24 15.59
C ALA A 163 -3.31 -0.99 16.11
N CYS A 164 -3.89 -1.97 16.83
CA CYS A 164 -5.21 -1.86 17.44
C CYS A 164 -5.22 -0.78 18.55
N MET A 165 -4.25 -0.82 19.46
CA MET A 165 -4.13 0.15 20.54
C MET A 165 -3.97 1.58 20.03
N ILE A 166 -3.14 1.79 19.01
CA ILE A 166 -2.93 3.10 18.38
C ILE A 166 -4.24 3.59 17.76
N ALA A 167 -4.89 2.74 16.94
CA ALA A 167 -6.16 3.08 16.31
C ALA A 167 -7.22 3.48 17.35
N LEU A 168 -7.37 2.70 18.42
CA LEU A 168 -8.33 2.98 19.50
C LEU A 168 -7.97 4.26 20.29
N SER A 169 -6.68 4.56 20.44
CA SER A 169 -6.23 5.70 21.25
C SER A 169 -6.29 7.03 20.51
N LYS A 170 -5.89 7.07 19.23
CA LYS A 170 -5.83 8.32 18.44
C LYS A 170 -6.84 8.41 17.29
N GLY A 171 -7.55 7.33 16.99
CA GLY A 171 -8.52 7.24 15.89
C GLY A 171 -7.94 6.86 14.53
N SER A 172 -6.63 6.58 14.42
CA SER A 172 -5.96 6.28 13.14
C SER A 172 -4.58 5.62 13.33
N THR A 173 -4.00 5.03 12.27
CA THR A 173 -2.68 4.35 12.29
C THR A 173 -1.75 4.77 11.14
N GLU A 174 -1.70 6.07 10.85
CA GLU A 174 -1.13 6.63 9.62
C GLU A 174 0.39 6.73 9.56
N PHE A 175 1.10 6.94 10.67
CA PHE A 175 2.54 7.24 10.63
C PHE A 175 3.39 6.03 10.25
N GLY A 176 3.18 4.88 10.89
CA GLY A 176 3.94 3.66 10.61
C GLY A 176 3.70 3.16 9.19
N ILE A 177 2.43 3.01 8.80
CA ILE A 177 2.08 2.54 7.45
C ILE A 177 2.41 3.57 6.37
N GLY A 178 2.27 4.87 6.65
CA GLY A 178 2.67 5.93 5.72
C GLY A 178 4.17 5.93 5.48
N MET A 179 4.99 5.68 6.50
CA MET A 179 6.44 5.51 6.35
C MET A 179 6.78 4.26 5.52
N ALA A 180 6.13 3.12 5.78
CA ALA A 180 6.34 1.90 5.01
C ALA A 180 5.96 2.07 3.53
N ALA A 181 4.83 2.72 3.25
CA ALA A 181 4.42 3.08 1.89
C ALA A 181 5.43 4.03 1.23
N THR A 182 5.95 5.00 1.98
CA THR A 182 6.96 5.93 1.48
C THR A 182 8.25 5.22 1.09
N GLU A 183 8.72 4.24 1.87
CA GLU A 183 9.90 3.43 1.51
C GLU A 183 9.68 2.61 0.24
N LEU A 184 8.48 2.06 0.06
CA LEU A 184 8.13 1.35 -1.16
C LEU A 184 8.13 2.29 -2.38
N ILE A 185 7.43 3.42 -2.29
CA ILE A 185 7.33 4.40 -3.37
C ILE A 185 8.71 4.94 -3.73
N LYS A 186 9.57 5.16 -2.72
CA LYS A 186 10.98 5.53 -2.92
C LYS A 186 11.75 4.46 -3.70
N ALA A 187 11.62 3.19 -3.34
CA ALA A 187 12.27 2.09 -4.06
C ALA A 187 11.80 2.01 -5.53
N ILE A 188 10.52 2.30 -5.79
CA ILE A 188 9.94 2.34 -7.13
C ILE A 188 10.48 3.53 -7.93
N CYS A 189 10.27 4.76 -7.45
CA CYS A 189 10.67 5.98 -8.16
C CYS A 189 12.20 6.09 -8.32
N GLY A 190 12.97 5.54 -7.36
CA GLY A 190 14.42 5.54 -7.35
C GLY A 190 15.07 4.35 -8.06
N ASP A 191 14.29 3.35 -8.51
CA ASP A 191 14.80 2.09 -9.09
C ASP A 191 15.84 1.39 -8.18
N GLU A 192 15.58 1.36 -6.87
CA GLU A 192 16.60 1.00 -5.86
C GLU A 192 16.93 -0.49 -5.78
N ASN A 193 16.15 -1.36 -6.42
CA ASN A 193 16.29 -2.83 -6.35
C ASN A 193 16.34 -3.35 -4.91
N ARG A 194 15.46 -2.80 -4.06
CA ARG A 194 15.50 -3.00 -2.62
C ARG A 194 14.62 -4.19 -2.20
N VAL A 195 15.09 -4.97 -1.22
CA VAL A 195 14.29 -6.04 -0.62
C VAL A 195 13.29 -5.47 0.39
N LEU A 196 12.00 -5.61 0.08
CA LEU A 196 10.90 -5.19 0.94
C LEU A 196 9.82 -6.28 0.98
N PRO A 197 9.19 -6.52 2.13
CA PRO A 197 7.99 -7.35 2.20
C PRO A 197 6.83 -6.65 1.48
N CYS A 198 6.11 -7.42 0.65
CA CYS A 198 5.10 -6.90 -0.25
C CYS A 198 4.02 -7.96 -0.51
N SER A 199 2.75 -7.55 -0.61
CA SER A 199 1.61 -8.40 -0.97
C SER A 199 1.55 -8.75 -2.46
N VAL A 200 2.03 -9.93 -2.85
CA VAL A 200 2.23 -10.34 -4.26
C VAL A 200 1.64 -11.71 -4.52
N ASN A 201 1.32 -12.05 -5.78
CA ASN A 201 1.15 -13.47 -6.12
C ASN A 201 2.50 -14.18 -5.97
N PRO A 202 2.62 -15.22 -5.11
CA PRO A 202 3.86 -15.96 -4.98
C PRO A 202 4.25 -16.73 -6.25
N GLU A 203 3.40 -16.89 -7.27
CA GLU A 203 3.77 -17.48 -8.57
C GLU A 203 4.42 -18.88 -8.44
N GLY A 204 4.00 -19.66 -7.44
CA GLY A 204 4.55 -20.98 -7.13
C GLY A 204 5.72 -20.97 -6.13
N TYR A 205 6.31 -19.81 -5.83
CA TYR A 205 7.27 -19.69 -4.71
C TYR A 205 6.58 -20.04 -3.40
N TYR A 206 7.34 -20.65 -2.48
CA TYR A 206 6.85 -21.10 -1.17
C TYR A 206 5.70 -22.13 -1.26
N GLY A 207 5.56 -22.81 -2.41
CA GLY A 207 4.47 -23.74 -2.70
C GLY A 207 3.09 -23.07 -2.82
N GLN A 208 3.03 -21.74 -2.93
CA GLN A 208 1.76 -20.99 -2.96
C GLN A 208 1.48 -20.38 -4.33
N ASP A 209 0.19 -20.38 -4.70
CA ASP A 209 -0.34 -19.67 -5.87
C ASP A 209 -1.84 -19.41 -5.66
N GLY A 210 -2.39 -18.46 -6.41
CA GLY A 210 -3.81 -18.13 -6.42
C GLY A 210 -4.28 -17.19 -5.30
N CYS A 211 -3.35 -16.56 -4.57
CA CYS A 211 -3.61 -15.48 -3.63
C CYS A 211 -2.47 -14.45 -3.67
N PHE A 212 -2.74 -13.24 -3.19
CA PHE A 212 -1.66 -12.31 -2.85
C PHE A 212 -1.29 -12.50 -1.38
N ALA A 213 0.00 -12.58 -1.07
CA ALA A 213 0.50 -12.70 0.29
C ALA A 213 1.74 -11.83 0.48
N SER A 214 1.95 -11.34 1.71
CA SER A 214 3.14 -10.56 2.03
C SER A 214 4.37 -11.47 2.08
N ILE A 215 5.24 -11.35 1.08
CA ILE A 215 6.50 -12.09 0.97
C ILE A 215 7.65 -11.15 0.58
N PRO A 216 8.92 -11.51 0.86
CA PRO A 216 10.07 -10.73 0.45
C PRO A 216 10.12 -10.57 -1.07
N CYS A 217 10.30 -9.32 -1.52
CA CYS A 217 10.35 -8.98 -2.93
C CYS A 217 11.49 -8.02 -3.23
N ILE A 218 12.08 -8.13 -4.43
CA ILE A 218 12.93 -7.08 -4.98
C ILE A 218 12.02 -6.03 -5.60
N VAL A 219 12.08 -4.80 -5.11
CA VAL A 219 11.29 -3.64 -5.55
C VAL A 219 12.16 -2.68 -6.37
N SER A 220 11.66 -2.31 -7.54
CA SER A 220 12.33 -1.46 -8.53
C SER A 220 11.30 -0.61 -9.29
N LYS A 221 11.72 0.16 -10.30
CA LYS A 221 10.79 0.88 -11.19
C LYS A 221 9.90 -0.03 -12.03
N ASN A 222 10.23 -1.33 -12.09
CA ASN A 222 9.44 -2.35 -12.78
C ASN A 222 8.49 -3.06 -11.82
N GLY A 223 8.27 -2.50 -10.63
CA GLY A 223 7.45 -3.11 -9.60
C GLY A 223 8.26 -4.03 -8.70
N ALA A 224 7.54 -4.93 -8.04
CA ALA A 224 8.08 -5.86 -7.07
C ALA A 224 7.98 -7.28 -7.58
N ARG A 225 9.10 -8.00 -7.52
CA ARG A 225 9.21 -9.39 -7.93
C ARG A 225 9.45 -10.27 -6.70
N PRO A 226 8.72 -11.37 -6.52
CA PRO A 226 8.99 -12.34 -5.46
C PRO A 226 10.46 -12.76 -5.45
N LEU A 227 11.05 -12.84 -4.26
CA LEU A 227 12.32 -13.52 -4.08
C LEU A 227 12.13 -15.05 -4.08
N PRO A 228 13.13 -15.82 -4.51
CA PRO A 228 13.13 -17.28 -4.35
C PRO A 228 12.99 -17.67 -2.89
N GLU A 229 12.53 -18.91 -2.69
CA GLU A 229 12.20 -19.48 -1.39
C GLU A 229 13.36 -19.35 -0.39
N MET A 230 13.05 -18.76 0.76
CA MET A 230 13.95 -18.72 1.92
C MET A 230 13.70 -19.96 2.77
N GLU A 231 14.72 -20.40 3.51
CA GLU A 231 14.56 -21.49 4.47
C GLU A 231 13.53 -21.11 5.53
N MET A 232 12.43 -21.85 5.58
CA MET A 232 11.42 -21.78 6.63
C MET A 232 11.51 -23.02 7.50
N THR A 233 11.27 -22.84 8.80
CA THR A 233 10.96 -23.96 9.69
C THR A 233 9.62 -24.57 9.30
N GLU A 234 9.40 -25.84 9.68
CA GLU A 234 8.11 -26.51 9.46
C GLU A 234 6.94 -25.70 10.02
N GLN A 235 7.13 -25.09 11.20
CA GLN A 235 6.11 -24.27 11.84
C GLN A 235 5.81 -22.98 11.05
N GLU A 236 6.82 -22.30 10.50
CA GLU A 236 6.62 -21.12 9.65
C GLU A 236 5.91 -21.48 8.35
N ALA A 237 6.30 -22.59 7.72
CA ALA A 237 5.67 -23.08 6.50
C ALA A 237 4.19 -23.43 6.73
N GLU A 238 3.86 -24.12 7.83
CA GLU A 238 2.48 -24.43 8.22
C GLU A 238 1.64 -23.16 8.47
N ARG A 239 2.19 -22.18 9.20
CA ARG A 239 1.52 -20.90 9.47
C ARG A 239 1.31 -20.10 8.19
N PHE A 240 2.30 -20.06 7.31
CA PHE A 240 2.21 -19.37 6.03
C PHE A 240 1.18 -20.03 5.10
N GLN A 241 1.17 -21.36 5.03
CA GLN A 241 0.17 -22.14 4.31
C GLN A 241 -1.24 -21.84 4.82
N ALA A 242 -1.45 -21.85 6.15
CA ALA A 242 -2.74 -21.53 6.75
C ALA A 242 -3.21 -20.10 6.43
N SER A 243 -2.30 -19.13 6.41
CA SER A 243 -2.59 -17.74 6.02
C SER A 243 -3.03 -17.66 4.55
N CYS A 244 -2.31 -18.33 3.64
CA CYS A 244 -2.64 -18.39 2.23
C CYS A 244 -3.98 -19.10 1.97
N ASP A 245 -4.27 -20.17 2.71
CA ASP A 245 -5.55 -20.88 2.61
C ASP A 245 -6.74 -20.03 3.04
N MET A 246 -6.59 -19.24 4.11
CA MET A 246 -7.59 -18.28 4.53
C MET A 246 -7.86 -17.24 3.44
N LEU A 247 -6.81 -16.65 2.85
CA LEU A 247 -6.93 -15.68 1.77
C LEU A 247 -7.59 -16.28 0.53
N ARG A 248 -7.17 -17.48 0.11
CA ARG A 248 -7.78 -18.21 -1.01
C ARG A 248 -9.26 -18.52 -0.77
N LYS A 249 -9.62 -18.90 0.46
CA LYS A 249 -11.03 -19.13 0.82
C LYS A 249 -11.86 -17.85 0.60
N ILE A 250 -11.41 -16.71 1.12
CA ILE A 250 -12.11 -15.43 0.96
C ILE A 250 -12.20 -15.05 -0.53
N ILE A 251 -11.12 -15.22 -1.28
CA ILE A 251 -11.08 -14.97 -2.73
C ILE A 251 -12.14 -15.81 -3.46
N ARG A 252 -12.26 -17.11 -3.16
CA ARG A 252 -13.26 -17.99 -3.76
C ARG A 252 -14.70 -17.61 -3.39
N GLU A 253 -14.92 -17.09 -2.19
CA GLU A 253 -16.25 -16.70 -1.72
C GLU A 253 -16.69 -15.32 -2.25
N LYS A 254 -15.74 -14.43 -2.56
CA LYS A 254 -16.02 -13.02 -2.89
C LYS A 254 -15.76 -12.64 -4.34
N PHE A 255 -14.83 -13.29 -5.02
CA PHE A 255 -14.31 -12.86 -6.32
C PHE A 255 -14.47 -13.87 -7.46
N VAL A 256 -14.84 -15.11 -7.14
CA VAL A 256 -15.08 -16.20 -8.09
C VAL A 256 -16.57 -16.53 -8.08
#